data_AF-A0A831SNH9-F1
#
_entry.id   AF-A0A831SNH9-F1
#
_cell.length_a   1.000
_cell.length_b   1.000
_cell.length_c   1.000
_cell.angle_alpha   90.00
_cell.angle_beta   90.00
_cell.angle_gamma   90.00
#
_symmetry.space_group_name_H-M   'P 1'
#
loop_
_entity.id
_entity.type
_entity.pdbx_description
1 polymer ?
#
loop_
_entity_poly.entity_id
_entity_poly.type
_entity_poly.pdbx_seq_one_letter_code
_entity_poly.pdbx_strand_id
1 'polypeptide(L)'
;MCEDVPCKPPDNAPPKWLRLHNLVRALRFPTRWLIIKYISNGSRSTKEIYDYLIKRGEQLTKSGLYYHLSELKNAGIIEVAEYVEEGGGAPEKVWKLKTKKIVIDLLETEEESAGD
;
A
#
# COMPACT_ATOMS: atom_id res chain seq x y z
N MET A 1 -2.50 -2.53 -21.69
CA MET A 1 -3.35 -2.09 -20.57
C MET A 1 -3.93 -3.35 -19.95
N CYS A 2 -3.95 -3.50 -18.63
CA CYS A 2 -4.62 -4.65 -18.03
C CYS A 2 -6.12 -4.39 -18.14
N GLU A 3 -6.76 -5.07 -19.07
CA GLU A 3 -8.19 -4.98 -19.36
C GLU A 3 -9.05 -5.49 -18.19
N ASP A 4 -10.26 -4.93 -18.16
CA ASP A 4 -11.23 -4.87 -17.08
C ASP A 4 -11.88 -6.21 -16.69
N VAL A 5 -11.11 -7.08 -16.05
CA VAL A 5 -11.70 -8.08 -15.16
C VAL A 5 -11.06 -7.92 -13.79
N PRO A 6 -11.77 -7.34 -12.78
CA PRO A 6 -11.37 -7.59 -11.41
C PRO A 6 -11.43 -9.10 -11.25
N CYS A 7 -10.27 -9.76 -11.16
CA CYS A 7 -10.18 -11.15 -10.77
C CYS A 7 -10.83 -11.23 -9.39
N LYS A 8 -12.14 -11.51 -9.37
CA LYS A 8 -12.83 -11.84 -8.13
C LYS A 8 -12.18 -13.13 -7.68
N PRO A 9 -11.56 -13.16 -6.49
CA PRO A 9 -11.08 -14.40 -5.94
C PRO A 9 -12.20 -15.44 -6.00
N PRO A 10 -11.89 -16.70 -6.30
CA PRO A 10 -12.89 -17.75 -6.20
C PRO A 10 -13.43 -17.80 -4.77
N ASP A 11 -14.71 -18.12 -4.60
CA ASP A 11 -15.37 -18.03 -3.29
C ASP A 11 -14.74 -18.96 -2.23
N ASN A 12 -13.95 -19.96 -2.66
CA ASN A 12 -13.18 -20.89 -1.83
C ASN A 12 -11.67 -20.57 -1.77
N ALA A 13 -11.25 -19.35 -2.12
CA ALA A 13 -9.84 -18.96 -2.09
C ALA A 13 -9.26 -19.07 -0.65
N PRO A 14 -8.16 -19.82 -0.44
CA PRO A 14 -7.53 -19.90 0.87
C PRO A 14 -7.11 -18.51 1.39
N PRO A 15 -7.22 -18.21 2.69
CA PRO A 15 -6.82 -16.91 3.25
C PRO A 15 -5.39 -16.49 2.92
N LYS A 16 -4.45 -17.46 2.84
CA LYS A 16 -3.06 -17.23 2.42
C LYS A 16 -2.96 -16.73 0.99
N TRP A 17 -3.73 -17.33 0.08
CA TRP A 17 -3.78 -16.91 -1.32
C TRP A 17 -4.32 -15.49 -1.42
N LEU A 18 -5.39 -15.16 -0.68
CA LEU A 18 -5.95 -13.80 -0.64
C LEU A 18 -4.93 -12.78 -0.13
N ARG A 19 -4.18 -13.12 0.93
CA ARG A 19 -3.11 -12.26 1.48
C ARG A 19 -2.00 -12.03 0.45
N LEU A 20 -1.48 -13.09 -0.17
CA LEU A 20 -0.46 -13.00 -1.21
C LEU A 20 -0.97 -12.18 -2.41
N HIS A 21 -2.18 -12.48 -2.89
CA HIS A 21 -2.81 -11.77 -4.00
C HIS A 21 -2.92 -10.27 -3.72
N ASN A 22 -3.37 -9.87 -2.52
CA ASN A 22 -3.48 -8.47 -2.14
C ASN A 22 -2.11 -7.77 -2.10
N LEU A 23 -1.08 -8.45 -1.58
CA LEU A 23 0.30 -7.93 -1.58
C LEU A 23 0.85 -7.76 -3.01
N VAL A 24 0.68 -8.77 -3.87
CA VAL A 24 1.12 -8.71 -5.28
C VAL A 24 0.36 -7.61 -6.03
N ARG A 25 -0.95 -7.51 -5.85
CA ARG A 25 -1.78 -6.45 -6.45
C ARG A 25 -1.32 -5.08 -6.01
N ALA A 26 -0.97 -4.90 -4.74
CA ALA A 26 -0.44 -3.65 -4.21
C ALA A 26 0.96 -3.35 -4.74
N LEU A 27 1.85 -4.34 -4.87
CA LEU A 27 3.26 -4.11 -5.21
C LEU A 27 3.59 -4.19 -6.71
N ARG A 28 2.64 -4.54 -7.60
CA ARG A 28 2.93 -4.71 -9.03
C ARG A 28 3.33 -3.42 -9.79
N PHE A 29 3.06 -2.23 -9.24
CA PHE A 29 3.29 -0.96 -9.94
C PHE A 29 4.55 -0.23 -9.43
N PRO A 30 5.49 0.17 -10.33
CA PRO A 30 6.71 0.89 -9.95
C PRO A 30 6.47 2.18 -9.14
N THR A 31 5.44 2.95 -9.49
CA THR A 31 5.05 4.18 -8.77
C THR A 31 4.86 3.93 -7.28
N ARG A 32 4.30 2.77 -6.90
CA ARG A 32 4.07 2.43 -5.48
C ARG A 32 5.37 2.12 -4.74
N TRP A 33 6.37 1.57 -5.41
CA TRP A 33 7.71 1.40 -4.85
C TRP A 33 8.42 2.75 -4.66
N LEU A 34 8.21 3.71 -5.57
CA LEU A 34 8.70 5.08 -5.39
C LEU A 34 8.10 5.74 -4.15
N ILE A 35 6.79 5.57 -3.92
CA ILE A 35 6.11 6.04 -2.70
C ILE A 35 6.74 5.40 -1.46
N ILE A 36 6.83 4.06 -1.41
CA ILE A 36 7.43 3.32 -0.29
C ILE A 36 8.84 3.83 0.03
N LYS A 37 9.66 4.00 -1.01
CA LYS A 37 11.04 4.52 -0.87
C LYS A 37 11.05 5.96 -0.33
N TYR A 38 10.14 6.81 -0.77
CA TYR A 38 10.09 8.20 -0.33
C TYR A 38 9.69 8.35 1.14
N ILE A 39 8.76 7.52 1.61
CA ILE A 39 8.27 7.52 3.00
C ILE A 39 9.04 6.56 3.91
N SER A 40 10.17 5.99 3.47
CA SER A 40 10.89 4.96 4.24
C SER A 40 11.47 5.50 5.56
N ASN A 41 11.79 6.79 5.60
CA ASN A 41 12.52 7.44 6.70
C ASN A 41 11.67 8.50 7.45
N GLY A 42 10.34 8.41 7.37
CA GLY A 42 9.45 9.33 8.07
C GLY A 42 8.05 9.34 7.48
N SER A 43 7.26 10.32 7.92
CA SER A 43 5.94 10.57 7.36
C SER A 43 6.00 11.66 6.29
N ARG A 44 5.09 11.60 5.31
CA ARG A 44 4.96 12.59 4.23
C ARG A 44 3.49 12.88 3.93
N SER A 45 3.17 14.14 3.67
CA SER A 45 1.84 14.54 3.26
C SER A 45 1.49 14.02 1.86
N THR A 46 0.19 13.99 1.53
CA THR A 46 -0.26 13.55 0.21
C THR A 46 0.34 14.44 -0.90
N LYS A 47 0.41 15.75 -0.65
CA LYS A 47 1.02 16.75 -1.52
C LYS A 47 2.52 16.53 -1.68
N GLU A 48 3.26 16.28 -0.61
CA GLU A 48 4.70 15.99 -0.70
C GLU A 48 4.97 14.76 -1.57
N ILE A 49 4.17 13.71 -1.40
CA ILE A 49 4.28 12.48 -2.22
C ILE A 49 3.95 12.79 -3.68
N TYR A 50 2.88 13.55 -3.95
CA TYR A 50 2.52 13.96 -5.31
C TYR A 50 3.67 14.73 -5.99
N ASP A 51 4.17 15.77 -5.34
CA ASP A 51 5.23 16.64 -5.85
C ASP A 51 6.51 15.82 -6.11
N TYR A 52 6.84 14.87 -5.24
CA TYR A 52 7.95 13.94 -5.42
C TYR A 52 7.81 13.06 -6.67
N LEU A 53 6.62 12.50 -6.92
CA LEU A 53 6.37 11.64 -8.08
C LEU A 53 6.42 12.42 -9.39
N ILE A 54 5.80 13.61 -9.44
CA ILE A 54 5.86 14.49 -10.62
C ILE A 54 7.31 14.89 -10.93
N LYS A 55 8.11 15.23 -9.91
CA LYS A 55 9.55 15.54 -10.08
C LYS A 55 10.37 14.38 -10.64
N ARG A 56 9.89 13.14 -10.51
CA ARG A 56 10.50 11.93 -11.10
C ARG A 56 9.95 11.56 -12.47
N GLY A 57 9.04 12.37 -13.03
CA GLY A 57 8.48 12.15 -14.35
C GLY A 57 7.25 11.24 -14.39
N GLU A 58 6.68 10.87 -13.24
CA GLU A 58 5.42 10.14 -13.22
C GLU A 58 4.28 11.03 -13.74
N GLN A 59 3.43 10.47 -14.59
CA GLN A 59 2.24 11.16 -15.10
C GLN A 59 1.00 10.59 -14.41
N LEU A 60 0.59 11.19 -13.30
CA LEU A 60 -0.61 10.78 -12.58
C LEU A 60 -1.46 11.98 -12.15
N THR A 61 -2.75 11.75 -12.07
CA THR A 61 -3.71 12.70 -11.48
C THR A 61 -3.70 12.57 -9.96
N LYS A 62 -4.31 13.54 -9.27
CA LYS A 62 -4.56 13.44 -7.81
C LYS A 62 -5.38 12.21 -7.45
N SER A 63 -6.42 11.88 -8.21
CA SER A 63 -7.23 10.66 -8.00
C SER A 63 -6.40 9.39 -8.21
N GLY A 64 -5.49 9.39 -9.18
CA GLY A 64 -4.51 8.32 -9.39
C GLY A 64 -3.60 8.13 -8.17
N LEU A 65 -3.12 9.22 -7.57
CA LEU A 65 -2.32 9.14 -6.34
C LEU A 65 -3.10 8.51 -5.20
N TYR A 66 -4.33 8.97 -4.95
CA TYR A 66 -5.18 8.39 -3.90
C TYR A 66 -5.45 6.91 -4.12
N TYR A 67 -5.61 6.47 -5.38
CA TYR A 67 -5.73 5.05 -5.71
C TYR A 67 -4.47 4.27 -5.31
N HIS A 68 -3.26 4.75 -5.62
CA HIS A 68 -2.03 4.09 -5.22
C HIS A 68 -1.86 4.02 -3.69
N LEU A 69 -2.16 5.11 -2.98
CA LEU A 69 -2.08 5.16 -1.51
C LEU A 69 -3.11 4.22 -0.86
N SER A 70 -4.32 4.15 -1.40
CA SER A 70 -5.37 3.24 -0.93
C SER A 70 -4.95 1.78 -1.08
N GLU A 71 -4.41 1.40 -2.24
CA GLU A 71 -3.96 0.02 -2.49
C GLU A 71 -2.81 -0.40 -1.56
N LEU A 72 -1.84 0.50 -1.32
CA LEU A 72 -0.77 0.26 -0.36
C LEU A 72 -1.29 0.16 1.09
N LYS A 73 -2.27 1.00 1.47
CA LYS A 73 -2.90 0.98 2.79
C LYS A 73 -3.70 -0.30 3.01
N ASN A 74 -4.50 -0.70 2.02
CA ASN A 74 -5.35 -1.90 2.09
C ASN A 74 -4.50 -3.18 2.18
N ALA A 75 -3.31 -3.18 1.58
CA ALA A 75 -2.32 -4.25 1.74
C ALA A 75 -1.53 -4.17 3.06
N GLY A 76 -1.79 -3.18 3.91
CA GLY A 76 -1.12 -3.00 5.20
C GLY A 76 0.32 -2.49 5.10
N ILE A 77 0.77 -2.04 3.93
CA ILE A 77 2.16 -1.62 3.70
C ILE A 77 2.41 -0.23 4.30
N ILE A 78 1.44 0.67 4.13
CA ILE A 78 1.49 2.05 4.64
C ILE A 78 0.27 2.33 5.52
N GLU A 79 0.35 3.39 6.31
CA GLU A 79 -0.80 3.87 7.09
C GLU A 79 -0.83 5.40 7.17
N VAL A 80 -1.98 5.95 7.55
CA VAL A 80 -2.12 7.37 7.85
C VAL A 80 -1.54 7.59 9.24
N ALA A 81 -0.52 8.44 9.33
CA ALA A 81 0.14 8.79 10.59
C ALA A 81 -0.67 9.86 11.34
N GLU A 82 -1.18 10.85 10.61
CA GLU A 82 -1.87 12.01 11.16
C GLU A 82 -2.68 12.74 10.07
N TYR A 83 -3.47 13.72 10.52
CA TYR A 83 -4.20 14.66 9.70
C TYR A 83 -3.69 16.06 10.04
N VAL A 84 -3.22 16.79 9.02
CA VAL A 84 -2.71 18.16 9.18
C VAL A 84 -3.77 19.13 8.69
N GLU A 85 -4.16 20.07 9.55
CA GLU A 85 -5.03 21.17 9.15
C GLU A 85 -4.20 22.25 8.46
N GLU A 86 -4.40 22.44 7.15
CA GLU A 86 -3.96 23.63 6.44
C GLU A 86 -5.17 24.53 6.19
N GLY A 87 -5.30 25.58 7.02
CA GLY A 87 -6.19 26.74 6.84
C GLY A 87 -7.59 26.47 6.26
N GLY A 88 -8.62 26.40 7.11
CA GLY A 88 -10.05 26.49 6.73
C GLY A 88 -10.61 25.42 5.77
N GLY A 89 -9.75 24.57 5.19
CA GLY A 89 -10.11 23.51 4.26
C GLY A 89 -10.15 22.12 4.91
N ALA A 90 -10.35 21.10 4.07
CA ALA A 90 -10.31 19.71 4.51
C ALA A 90 -8.88 19.32 4.94
N PRO A 91 -8.72 18.62 6.07
CA PRO A 91 -7.41 18.24 6.57
C PRO A 91 -6.67 17.30 5.62
N GLU A 92 -5.36 17.51 5.46
CA GLU A 92 -4.50 16.70 4.62
C GLU A 92 -4.04 15.44 5.37
N LYS A 93 -4.03 14.29 4.68
CA LYS A 93 -3.47 13.04 5.21
C LYS A 93 -1.96 13.02 5.08
N VAL A 94 -1.31 12.64 6.18
CA VAL A 94 0.10 12.33 6.25
C VAL A 94 0.29 10.82 6.37
N TRP A 95 1.20 10.27 5.57
CA TRP A 95 1.39 8.83 5.37
C TRP A 95 2.76 8.39 5.86
N LYS A 96 2.86 7.19 6.43
CA LYS A 96 4.13 6.57 6.83
C LYS A 96 4.19 5.09 6.45
N LEU A 97 5.40 4.56 6.34
CA LEU A 97 5.61 3.13 6.15
C LEU A 97 5.23 2.36 7.43
N LYS A 98 4.39 1.34 7.29
CA LYS A 98 3.97 0.45 8.39
C LYS A 98 4.76 -0.84 8.40
N THR A 99 4.90 -1.47 7.24
CA THR A 99 5.56 -2.77 7.08
C THR A 99 6.83 -2.61 6.26
N LYS A 100 7.98 -2.90 6.88
CA LYS A 100 9.30 -2.83 6.23
C LYS A 100 9.71 -4.13 5.55
N LYS A 101 9.22 -5.27 6.06
CA LYS A 101 9.54 -6.61 5.56
C LYS A 101 8.25 -7.42 5.51
N ILE A 102 8.06 -8.11 4.39
CA ILE A 102 6.98 -9.07 4.19
C ILE A 102 7.63 -10.45 4.16
N VAL A 103 7.13 -11.36 5.00
CA VAL A 103 7.50 -12.78 4.99
C VAL A 103 6.25 -13.57 4.63
N ILE A 104 6.39 -14.54 3.73
CA ILE A 104 5.29 -15.35 3.21
C ILE A 104 5.69 -16.81 3.36
N ASP A 105 5.12 -17.46 4.36
CA ASP A 105 5.29 -18.88 4.56
C ASP A 105 4.34 -19.64 3.64
N LEU A 106 4.93 -20.39 2.71
CA LEU A 106 4.18 -21.17 1.71
C LEU A 106 3.61 -22.47 2.30
N LEU A 107 4.12 -22.90 3.45
CA LEU A 107 3.67 -24.08 4.17
C LEU A 107 2.94 -23.65 5.46
N GLU A 108 1.96 -24.43 5.88
CA GLU A 108 1.33 -24.34 7.20
C GLU A 108 1.93 -25.50 8.00
N THR A 109 3.09 -25.28 8.61
CA THR A 109 3.55 -26.21 9.64
C THR A 109 2.84 -25.82 10.92
N GLU A 110 1.95 -26.68 11.39
CA GLU A 110 1.38 -26.62 12.74
C GLU A 110 2.52 -26.85 13.75
N GLU A 111 3.39 -25.87 13.92
CA GLU A 111 4.35 -25.85 15.02
C GLU A 111 4.05 -24.61 15.85
N GLU A 112 3.21 -24.83 16.87
CA GLU A 112 3.27 -24.26 18.24
C GLU A 112 1.86 -24.10 18.87
N SER A 113 1.33 -25.22 19.39
CA SER A 113 0.74 -25.24 20.74
C SER A 113 0.79 -26.66 21.32
N ALA A 114 1.99 -27.24 21.38
CA ALA A 114 2.30 -28.37 22.26
C ALA A 114 3.56 -27.97 23.03
N GLY A 115 3.39 -27.03 23.96
CA GLY A 115 4.35 -26.77 25.01
C GLY A 115 3.81 -27.40 26.29
N ASP A 116 4.54 -28.40 26.78
CA ASP A 116 4.42 -29.06 28.09
C ASP A 116 4.41 -28.05 29.26
#